data_AF-A0AAX6NDX4-F1
#
_entry.id   AF-A0AAX6NDX4-F1
#
_cell.length_a   1.000
_cell.length_b   1.000
_cell.length_c   1.000
_cell.angle_alpha   90.00
_cell.angle_beta   90.00
_cell.angle_gamma   90.00
#
_symmetry.space_group_name_H-M   'P 1'
#
loop_
_entity.id
_entity.type
_entity.pdbx_description
1 polymer ?
#
loop_
_entity_poly.entity_id
_entity_poly.type
_entity_poly.pdbx_seq_one_letter_code
_entity_poly.pdbx_strand_id
1 'polypeptide(L)'
;MQEFRKHLHINEDFLIEHYANKGLSVRDVAIIAGCSHSTLLDRLAFYKIEVRNSKGTQFPHVTEEFLNEHYVKKDLTIKAVSEAAGCSTEVIRRYLIKFNINKEETANFKEFPEVNKAFLIEHYVDKRLSQRAIAKIVGCSNNLIGKRMRYYEIEARTSMQDYTLEERKEKFGRRGEQHGLWKGGIAPIRNAVRNRLASISYERMKKDDFTCQECGVRAGTKNVHHKRAFAEIIDEIRSENPDLNIQLEEDKEKFIEICVADNRLNDIDNLITLCEQCHHNLHTDSPVAVTNYDILEKRWRDYVNENHFKMSISEMTKEIEEISGSRIRSYRLIAYMQAENLQFSYENKAWLEKALEKKTCSYIAREFSSYKFRTYASQIREKAFEFGLIDYDTHFNDNKNIKQTPDKNEVLETSVESEYETTQLSLDLF
;
A
#
# COMPACT_ATOMS: atom_id res chain seq x y z
N MET A 1 19.59 2.91 0.36
CA MET A 1 20.79 3.25 1.16
C MET A 1 20.48 3.82 2.57
N GLN A 2 19.26 4.25 2.91
CA GLN A 2 18.97 4.87 4.22
C GLN A 2 18.71 3.88 5.40
N GLU A 3 18.39 2.61 5.17
CA GLU A 3 18.18 1.64 6.27
C GLU A 3 19.48 1.08 6.90
N PHE A 4 20.66 1.34 6.32
CA PHE A 4 21.93 0.79 6.80
C PHE A 4 22.43 1.36 8.14
N ARG A 5 21.77 2.39 8.69
CA ARG A 5 22.25 3.14 9.87
C ARG A 5 21.81 2.59 11.24
N LYS A 6 20.92 1.58 11.32
CA LYS A 6 20.45 1.07 12.64
C LYS A 6 21.41 0.11 13.35
N HIS A 7 22.50 -0.32 12.71
CA HIS A 7 23.45 -1.29 13.28
C HIS A 7 24.91 -0.86 13.10
N LEU A 8 25.20 0.43 13.33
CA LEU A 8 26.54 1.00 13.21
C LEU A 8 27.58 0.35 14.15
N HIS A 9 27.12 -0.33 15.21
CA HIS A 9 27.98 -1.02 16.16
C HIS A 9 28.39 -2.45 15.75
N ILE A 10 27.82 -3.02 14.68
CA ILE A 10 28.22 -4.34 14.14
C ILE A 10 29.26 -4.13 13.04
N ASN A 11 30.46 -3.74 13.45
CA ASN A 11 31.62 -3.60 12.56
C ASN A 11 32.37 -4.94 12.41
N GLU A 12 33.37 -4.95 11.53
CA GLU A 12 34.22 -6.11 11.26
C GLU A 12 34.89 -6.64 12.53
N ASP A 13 35.45 -5.74 13.35
CA ASP A 13 36.15 -6.08 14.60
C ASP A 13 35.24 -6.80 15.60
N PHE A 14 34.00 -6.31 15.77
CA PHE A 14 33.01 -6.93 16.65
C PHE A 14 32.72 -8.38 16.22
N LEU A 15 32.56 -8.61 14.90
CA LEU A 15 32.31 -9.93 14.35
C LEU A 15 33.54 -10.83 14.51
N ILE A 16 34.75 -10.36 14.22
CA ILE A 16 35.98 -11.14 14.42
C ILE A 16 36.12 -11.53 15.89
N GLU A 17 35.92 -10.60 16.82
CA GLU A 17 36.05 -10.87 18.25
C GLU A 17 35.02 -11.90 18.73
N HIS A 18 33.73 -11.69 18.44
CA HIS A 18 32.66 -12.50 19.03
C HIS A 18 32.38 -13.79 18.26
N TYR A 19 32.46 -13.75 16.93
CA TYR A 19 32.15 -14.90 16.08
C TYR A 19 33.38 -15.77 15.82
N ALA A 20 34.49 -15.18 15.38
CA ALA A 20 35.68 -15.94 14.99
C ALA A 20 36.53 -16.33 16.21
N ASN A 21 36.85 -15.38 17.09
CA ASN A 21 37.77 -15.60 18.21
C ASN A 21 37.08 -16.29 19.41
N LYS A 22 35.91 -15.78 19.85
CA LYS A 22 35.14 -16.40 20.95
C LYS A 22 34.34 -17.64 20.52
N GLY A 23 34.23 -17.89 19.22
CA GLY A 23 33.58 -19.08 18.68
C GLY A 23 32.06 -19.16 18.89
N LEU A 24 31.39 -18.03 19.18
CA LEU A 24 29.94 -17.97 19.43
C LEU A 24 29.10 -18.25 18.18
N SER A 25 27.92 -18.88 18.33
CA SER A 25 27.05 -19.13 17.18
C SER A 25 26.53 -17.81 16.58
N VAL A 26 26.16 -17.81 15.29
CA VAL A 26 25.55 -16.63 14.62
C VAL A 26 24.35 -16.11 15.44
N ARG A 27 23.59 -17.00 16.07
CA ARG A 27 22.43 -16.64 16.90
C ARG A 27 22.84 -15.94 18.19
N ASP A 28 23.87 -16.43 18.87
CA ASP A 28 24.36 -15.84 20.13
C ASP A 28 24.96 -14.45 19.88
N VAL A 29 25.74 -14.32 18.80
CA VAL A 29 26.30 -13.02 18.40
C VAL A 29 25.18 -12.04 18.02
N ALA A 30 24.11 -12.51 17.36
CA ALA A 30 22.96 -11.66 17.03
C ALA A 30 22.22 -11.16 18.29
N ILE A 31 22.10 -12.01 19.32
CA ILE A 31 21.53 -11.62 20.62
C ILE A 31 22.42 -10.57 21.30
N ILE A 32 23.74 -10.78 21.35
CA ILE A 32 24.69 -9.82 21.93
C ILE A 32 24.65 -8.48 21.17
N ALA A 33 24.53 -8.52 19.85
CA ALA A 33 24.46 -7.35 19.00
C ALA A 33 23.08 -6.65 19.01
N GLY A 34 22.06 -7.24 19.63
CA GLY A 34 20.69 -6.71 19.60
C GLY A 34 20.12 -6.62 18.18
N CYS A 35 20.46 -7.56 17.29
CA CYS A 35 20.00 -7.58 15.90
C CYS A 35 19.37 -8.92 15.51
N SER A 36 18.76 -8.96 14.33
CA SER A 36 18.22 -10.21 13.79
C SER A 36 19.33 -11.15 13.33
N HIS A 37 19.07 -12.46 13.33
CA HIS A 37 19.98 -13.48 12.79
C HIS A 37 20.34 -13.21 11.32
N SER A 38 19.37 -12.81 10.49
CA SER A 38 19.59 -12.49 9.07
C SER A 38 20.50 -11.27 8.91
N THR A 39 20.29 -10.22 9.70
CA THR A 39 21.15 -9.03 9.70
C THR A 39 22.61 -9.39 9.98
N LEU A 40 22.85 -10.31 10.91
CA LEU A 40 24.21 -10.74 11.23
C LEU A 40 24.85 -11.55 10.08
N LEU A 41 24.08 -12.40 9.40
CA LEU A 41 24.55 -13.13 8.22
C LEU A 41 24.92 -12.18 7.07
N ASP A 42 24.09 -11.17 6.81
CA ASP A 42 24.37 -10.16 5.80
C ASP A 42 25.66 -9.40 6.12
N ARG A 43 25.91 -9.11 7.40
CA ARG A 43 27.15 -8.46 7.87
C ARG A 43 28.37 -9.36 7.72
N LEU A 44 28.28 -10.63 8.11
CA LEU A 44 29.35 -11.61 7.90
C LEU A 44 29.71 -11.72 6.41
N ALA A 45 28.69 -11.77 5.53
CA ALA A 45 28.90 -11.78 4.08
C ALA A 45 29.51 -10.47 3.56
N PHE A 46 29.03 -9.31 4.03
CA PHE A 46 29.54 -7.98 3.65
C PHE A 46 31.04 -7.83 3.96
N TYR A 47 31.47 -8.29 5.13
CA TYR A 47 32.88 -8.27 5.54
C TYR A 47 33.67 -9.50 5.05
N LYS A 48 33.06 -10.37 4.23
CA LYS A 48 33.68 -11.59 3.70
C LYS A 48 34.23 -12.53 4.80
N ILE A 49 33.61 -12.53 5.96
CA ILE A 49 33.91 -13.47 7.04
C ILE A 49 33.19 -14.78 6.71
N GLU A 50 33.96 -15.86 6.54
CA GLU A 50 33.37 -17.17 6.25
C GLU A 50 32.42 -17.57 7.37
N VAL A 51 31.15 -17.76 7.00
CA VAL A 51 30.18 -18.35 7.91
C VAL A 51 30.66 -19.78 8.16
N ARG A 52 31.01 -20.08 9.40
CA ARG A 52 31.11 -21.45 9.93
C ARG A 52 29.78 -22.11 9.63
N ASN A 53 29.72 -22.77 8.47
CA ASN A 53 28.72 -23.76 8.22
C ASN A 53 28.74 -24.63 9.46
N SER A 54 27.63 -24.71 10.20
CA SER A 54 27.47 -25.79 11.15
C SER A 54 27.63 -27.02 10.28
N LYS A 55 28.86 -27.58 10.21
CA LYS A 55 29.14 -28.82 9.50
C LYS A 55 28.12 -29.76 10.09
N GLY A 56 27.05 -30.03 9.33
CA GLY A 56 25.76 -30.40 9.90
C GLY A 56 26.03 -31.49 10.90
N THR A 57 25.70 -31.26 12.18
CA THR A 57 26.15 -32.09 13.31
C THR A 57 26.12 -33.53 12.86
N GLN A 58 27.27 -34.09 12.53
CA GLN A 58 27.29 -35.43 11.96
C GLN A 58 26.98 -36.32 13.14
N PHE A 59 25.92 -37.11 13.02
CA PHE A 59 25.57 -38.13 14.00
C PHE A 59 26.13 -39.43 13.44
N PRO A 60 27.39 -39.81 13.75
CA PRO A 60 28.06 -40.92 13.08
C PRO A 60 27.39 -42.25 13.39
N HIS A 61 26.63 -42.31 14.49
CA HIS A 61 25.84 -43.47 14.91
C HIS A 61 24.49 -43.59 14.20
N VAL A 62 24.02 -42.57 13.48
CA VAL A 62 22.81 -42.67 12.63
C VAL A 62 23.23 -43.22 11.27
N THR A 63 23.52 -44.52 11.24
CA THR A 63 23.87 -45.24 10.02
C THR A 63 22.64 -45.75 9.28
N GLU A 64 22.83 -46.25 8.07
CA GLU A 64 21.78 -46.90 7.29
C GLU A 64 21.24 -48.14 8.01
N GLU A 65 22.12 -48.91 8.64
CA GLU A 65 21.76 -50.11 9.42
C GLU A 65 20.96 -49.74 10.67
N PHE A 66 21.34 -48.66 11.37
CA PHE A 66 20.60 -48.17 12.52
C PHE A 66 19.17 -47.81 12.13
N LEU A 67 18.99 -47.12 11.01
CA LEU A 67 17.68 -46.73 10.49
C LEU A 67 16.89 -47.96 9.99
N ASN A 68 17.49 -48.88 9.26
CA ASN A 68 16.80 -50.10 8.84
C ASN A 68 16.36 -50.96 10.04
N GLU A 69 17.19 -51.08 11.08
CA GLU A 69 16.84 -51.83 12.28
C GLU A 69 15.71 -51.15 13.07
N HIS A 70 15.82 -49.86 13.36
CA HIS A 70 14.88 -49.16 14.24
C HIS A 70 13.63 -48.65 13.52
N TYR A 71 13.79 -48.10 12.32
CA TYR A 71 12.69 -47.53 11.54
C TYR A 71 11.95 -48.60 10.72
N VAL A 72 12.66 -49.50 10.03
CA VAL A 72 12.03 -50.49 9.13
C VAL A 72 11.65 -51.77 9.89
N LYS A 73 12.60 -52.46 10.52
CA LYS A 73 12.32 -53.76 11.17
C LYS A 73 11.51 -53.65 12.45
N LYS A 74 11.85 -52.69 13.32
CA LYS A 74 11.13 -52.44 14.59
C LYS A 74 9.91 -51.53 14.44
N ASP A 75 9.67 -50.98 13.24
CA ASP A 75 8.54 -50.10 12.91
C ASP A 75 8.37 -48.90 13.87
N LEU A 76 9.48 -48.35 14.37
CA LEU A 76 9.44 -47.21 15.30
C LEU A 76 9.12 -45.90 14.56
N THR A 77 8.34 -45.03 15.20
CA THR A 77 8.07 -43.69 14.68
C THR A 77 9.36 -42.85 14.58
N ILE A 78 9.42 -41.88 13.65
CA ILE A 78 10.56 -40.94 13.53
C ILE A 78 10.90 -40.28 14.87
N LYS A 79 9.89 -40.01 15.71
CA LYS A 79 10.08 -39.44 17.04
C LYS A 79 10.83 -40.41 17.96
N ALA A 80 10.36 -41.66 18.06
CA ALA A 80 11.02 -42.69 18.86
C ALA A 80 12.45 -42.99 18.35
N VAL A 81 12.65 -43.03 17.04
CA VAL A 81 13.99 -43.18 16.45
C VAL A 81 14.89 -41.98 16.79
N SER A 82 14.35 -40.76 16.79
CA SER A 82 15.11 -39.56 17.15
C SER A 82 15.51 -39.52 18.63
N GLU A 83 14.62 -39.98 19.51
CA GLU A 83 14.88 -40.12 20.95
C GLU A 83 15.95 -41.19 21.19
N ALA A 84 15.85 -42.35 20.53
CA ALA A 84 16.84 -43.43 20.60
C ALA A 84 18.22 -42.99 20.06
N ALA A 85 18.24 -42.15 19.02
CA ALA A 85 19.46 -41.61 18.43
C ALA A 85 20.00 -40.36 19.15
N GLY A 86 19.30 -39.81 20.15
CA GLY A 86 19.69 -38.55 20.79
C GLY A 86 19.83 -37.37 19.82
N CYS A 87 18.99 -37.31 18.78
CA CYS A 87 19.02 -36.24 17.78
C CYS A 87 17.63 -35.69 17.48
N SER A 88 17.54 -34.66 16.64
CA SER A 88 16.24 -34.09 16.27
C SER A 88 15.52 -34.94 15.23
N THR A 89 14.19 -34.89 15.21
CA THR A 89 13.39 -35.58 14.18
C THR A 89 13.76 -35.17 12.75
N GLU A 90 14.25 -33.95 12.55
CA GLU A 90 14.70 -33.45 11.26
C GLU A 90 16.04 -34.06 10.81
N VAL A 91 16.92 -34.41 11.75
CA VAL A 91 18.13 -35.19 11.45
C VAL A 91 17.72 -36.55 10.90
N ILE A 92 16.83 -37.27 11.59
CA ILE A 92 16.35 -38.58 11.14
C ILE A 92 15.72 -38.49 9.74
N ARG A 93 14.89 -37.49 9.47
CA ARG A 93 14.32 -37.27 8.12
C ARG A 93 15.39 -37.10 7.06
N ARG A 94 16.40 -36.25 7.30
CA ARG A 94 17.50 -36.05 6.35
C ARG A 94 18.27 -37.33 6.08
N TYR A 95 18.53 -38.15 7.10
CA TYR A 95 19.23 -39.41 6.94
C TYR A 95 18.39 -40.49 6.23
N LEU A 96 17.08 -40.56 6.50
CA LEU A 96 16.16 -41.43 5.74
C LEU A 96 16.18 -41.08 4.25
N ILE A 97 16.14 -39.78 3.91
CA ILE A 97 16.27 -39.30 2.53
C ILE A 97 17.66 -39.64 1.96
N LYS A 98 18.72 -39.37 2.72
CA LYS A 98 20.12 -39.58 2.31
C LYS A 98 20.39 -41.05 1.93
N PHE A 99 19.85 -41.99 2.69
CA PHE A 99 20.02 -43.43 2.42
C PHE A 99 18.91 -44.01 1.55
N ASN A 100 18.02 -43.17 1.00
CA ASN A 100 16.89 -43.61 0.19
C ASN A 100 16.00 -44.65 0.91
N ILE A 101 15.94 -44.58 2.24
CA ILE A 101 15.01 -45.38 3.04
C ILE A 101 13.66 -44.67 2.91
N ASN A 102 12.90 -45.11 1.91
CA ASN A 102 11.58 -44.60 1.67
C ASN A 102 10.76 -44.73 2.96
N LYS A 103 10.10 -43.63 3.31
CA LYS A 103 9.16 -43.61 4.41
C LYS A 103 8.06 -44.60 4.07
N GLU A 104 8.11 -45.82 4.60
CA GLU A 104 6.93 -46.66 4.61
C GLU A 104 5.79 -45.85 5.24
N GLU A 105 4.65 -45.94 4.58
CA GLU A 105 3.47 -45.09 4.74
C GLU A 105 3.29 -44.66 6.20
N THR A 106 3.13 -43.35 6.45
CA THR A 106 3.02 -42.75 7.79
C THR A 106 2.29 -43.68 8.75
N ALA A 107 2.87 -44.03 9.90
CA ALA A 107 2.29 -44.94 10.91
C ALA A 107 0.78 -44.76 11.15
N ASN A 108 0.26 -43.53 11.03
CA ASN A 108 -1.18 -43.21 11.05
C ASN A 108 -2.04 -43.96 9.99
N PHE A 109 -1.45 -44.51 8.94
CA PHE A 109 -2.12 -45.30 7.90
C PHE A 109 -2.20 -46.78 8.30
N LYS A 110 -1.37 -47.24 9.23
CA LYS A 110 -1.47 -48.61 9.78
C LYS A 110 -2.57 -48.71 10.84
N GLU A 111 -2.89 -47.61 11.53
CA GLU A 111 -3.88 -47.57 12.62
C GLU A 111 -5.34 -47.71 12.14
N PHE A 112 -5.64 -47.35 10.88
CA PHE A 112 -6.99 -47.39 10.31
C PHE A 112 -7.00 -48.07 8.93
N PRO A 113 -6.78 -49.40 8.86
CA PRO A 113 -6.70 -50.14 7.60
C PRO A 113 -8.01 -50.17 6.82
N GLU A 114 -9.15 -50.01 7.50
CA GLU A 114 -10.49 -49.94 6.91
C GLU A 114 -10.69 -48.68 6.04
N VAL A 115 -9.92 -47.60 6.28
CA VAL A 115 -9.96 -46.37 5.46
C VAL A 115 -9.09 -46.52 4.21
N ASN A 116 -9.39 -47.53 3.41
CA ASN A 116 -8.74 -47.77 2.12
C ASN A 116 -9.42 -46.98 0.98
N LYS A 117 -8.85 -47.06 -0.23
CA LYS A 117 -9.36 -46.35 -1.41
C LYS A 117 -10.81 -46.72 -1.75
N ALA A 118 -11.14 -48.01 -1.70
CA ALA A 118 -12.49 -48.48 -2.02
C ALA A 118 -13.53 -47.96 -1.01
N PHE A 119 -13.21 -48.02 0.29
CA PHE A 119 -14.05 -47.47 1.34
C PHE A 119 -14.31 -45.97 1.15
N LEU A 120 -13.27 -45.20 0.81
CA LEU A 120 -13.41 -43.76 0.58
C LEU A 120 -14.19 -43.45 -0.70
N ILE A 121 -14.02 -44.20 -1.79
CA ILE A 121 -14.84 -44.02 -3.00
C ILE A 121 -16.32 -44.28 -2.64
N GLU A 122 -16.61 -45.42 -2.02
CA GLU A 122 -17.97 -45.79 -1.63
C GLU A 122 -18.61 -44.74 -0.71
N HIS A 123 -17.90 -44.29 0.32
CA HIS A 123 -18.50 -43.42 1.34
C HIS A 123 -18.46 -41.94 0.96
N TYR A 124 -17.38 -41.46 0.34
CA TYR A 124 -17.22 -40.04 -0.01
C TYR A 124 -17.80 -39.70 -1.38
N VAL A 125 -17.56 -40.54 -2.39
CA VAL A 125 -17.99 -40.28 -3.77
C VAL A 125 -19.42 -40.78 -3.98
N ASP A 126 -19.67 -42.06 -3.70
CA ASP A 126 -20.96 -42.68 -4.05
C ASP A 126 -22.05 -42.29 -3.05
N LYS A 127 -21.81 -42.48 -1.75
CA LYS A 127 -22.74 -42.10 -0.68
C LYS A 127 -22.70 -40.61 -0.32
N ARG A 128 -21.82 -39.83 -0.95
CA ARG A 128 -21.67 -38.37 -0.75
C ARG A 128 -21.49 -37.94 0.70
N LEU A 129 -20.90 -38.77 1.56
CA LEU A 129 -20.69 -38.43 2.97
C LEU A 129 -19.57 -37.38 3.14
N SER A 130 -19.74 -36.50 4.12
CA SER A 130 -18.70 -35.53 4.48
C SER A 130 -17.50 -36.22 5.14
N GLN A 131 -16.31 -35.63 5.05
CA GLN A 131 -15.11 -36.18 5.72
C GLN A 131 -15.32 -36.36 7.24
N ARG A 132 -16.16 -35.53 7.87
CA ARG A 132 -16.50 -35.64 9.29
C ARG A 132 -17.42 -36.82 9.56
N ALA A 133 -18.43 -37.04 8.70
CA ALA A 133 -19.32 -38.18 8.82
C ALA A 133 -18.54 -39.51 8.67
N ILE A 134 -17.66 -39.59 7.68
CA ILE A 134 -16.76 -40.74 7.48
C ILE A 134 -15.86 -40.93 8.70
N ALA A 135 -15.25 -39.85 9.21
CA ALA A 135 -14.42 -39.91 10.41
C ALA A 135 -15.18 -40.42 11.64
N LYS A 136 -16.46 -40.05 11.80
CA LYS A 136 -17.32 -40.53 12.89
C LYS A 136 -17.68 -42.02 12.74
N ILE A 137 -17.92 -42.49 11.51
CA ILE A 137 -18.19 -43.91 11.22
C ILE A 137 -16.99 -44.77 11.62
N VAL A 138 -15.78 -44.30 11.28
CA VAL A 138 -14.54 -45.03 11.51
C VAL A 138 -14.02 -44.85 12.95
N GLY A 139 -14.42 -43.77 13.63
CA GLY A 139 -13.86 -43.41 14.94
C GLY A 139 -12.49 -42.75 14.85
N CYS A 140 -12.20 -42.04 13.75
CA CYS A 140 -10.92 -41.36 13.51
C CYS A 140 -11.08 -39.84 13.38
N SER A 141 -9.97 -39.12 13.13
CA SER A 141 -10.03 -37.67 12.90
C SER A 141 -10.38 -37.33 11.44
N ASN A 142 -11.12 -36.25 11.21
CA ASN A 142 -11.43 -35.78 9.84
C ASN A 142 -10.17 -35.45 9.03
N ASN A 143 -9.10 -35.00 9.68
CA ASN A 143 -7.81 -34.73 9.07
C ASN A 143 -7.16 -36.01 8.52
N LEU A 144 -7.36 -37.15 9.17
CA LEU A 144 -6.88 -38.44 8.66
C LEU A 144 -7.59 -38.78 7.34
N ILE A 145 -8.92 -38.66 7.31
CA ILE A 145 -9.71 -38.87 6.09
C ILE A 145 -9.21 -37.97 4.96
N GLY A 146 -9.01 -36.67 5.22
CA GLY A 146 -8.48 -35.74 4.22
C GLY A 146 -7.07 -36.10 3.72
N LYS A 147 -6.20 -36.61 4.60
CA LYS A 147 -4.87 -37.12 4.20
C LYS A 147 -4.98 -38.38 3.33
N ARG A 148 -5.86 -39.33 3.69
CA ARG A 148 -6.11 -40.56 2.93
C ARG A 148 -6.69 -40.30 1.56
N MET A 149 -7.64 -39.38 1.46
CA MET A 149 -8.19 -38.96 0.18
C MET A 149 -7.10 -38.41 -0.75
N ARG A 150 -6.26 -37.49 -0.26
CA ARG A 150 -5.11 -36.97 -1.03
C ARG A 150 -4.15 -38.07 -1.45
N TYR A 151 -3.87 -39.01 -0.54
CA TYR A 151 -2.99 -40.14 -0.82
C TYR A 151 -3.51 -41.04 -1.95
N TYR A 152 -4.82 -41.31 -1.96
CA TYR A 152 -5.45 -42.12 -3.00
C TYR A 152 -5.89 -41.32 -4.24
N GLU A 153 -5.52 -40.05 -4.32
CA GLU A 153 -5.87 -39.12 -5.39
C GLU A 153 -7.39 -38.97 -5.58
N ILE A 154 -8.13 -39.00 -4.47
CA ILE A 154 -9.57 -38.72 -4.46
C ILE A 154 -9.74 -37.22 -4.29
N GLU A 155 -10.26 -36.57 -5.33
CA GLU A 155 -10.48 -35.13 -5.33
C GLU A 155 -11.43 -34.70 -4.21
N ALA A 156 -11.02 -33.67 -3.45
CA ALA A 156 -11.87 -33.07 -2.46
C ALA A 156 -12.89 -32.15 -3.14
N ARG A 157 -14.14 -32.20 -2.69
CA ARG A 157 -15.21 -31.30 -3.13
C ARG A 157 -14.89 -29.85 -2.75
N THR A 158 -14.64 -29.00 -3.73
CA THR A 158 -14.24 -27.60 -3.54
C THR A 158 -15.39 -26.64 -3.77
N SER A 159 -16.30 -26.96 -4.69
CA SER A 159 -17.38 -26.07 -5.10
C SER A 159 -18.61 -26.21 -4.21
N MET A 160 -19.37 -25.13 -4.00
CA MET A 160 -20.59 -25.18 -3.19
C MET A 160 -21.64 -26.12 -3.81
N GLN A 161 -21.65 -26.23 -5.14
CA GLN A 161 -22.51 -27.11 -5.92
C GLN A 161 -22.27 -28.59 -5.60
N ASP A 162 -21.06 -28.97 -5.16
CA ASP A 162 -20.67 -30.37 -4.89
C ASP A 162 -21.23 -30.93 -3.57
N TYR A 163 -21.72 -30.04 -2.70
CA TYR A 163 -22.31 -30.38 -1.42
C TYR A 163 -23.82 -30.56 -1.53
N THR A 164 -24.35 -31.58 -0.85
CA THR A 164 -25.80 -31.76 -0.69
C THR A 164 -26.40 -30.61 0.15
N LEU A 165 -27.72 -30.44 0.11
CA LEU A 165 -28.42 -29.41 0.90
C LEU A 165 -28.16 -29.60 2.40
N GLU A 166 -28.15 -30.85 2.86
CA GLU A 166 -27.89 -31.23 4.24
C GLU A 166 -26.45 -30.87 4.65
N GLU A 167 -25.46 -31.17 3.80
CA GLU A 167 -24.06 -30.82 4.04
C GLU A 167 -23.86 -29.30 4.06
N ARG A 168 -24.55 -28.56 3.18
CA ARG A 168 -24.51 -27.10 3.20
C ARG A 168 -25.08 -26.55 4.51
N LYS A 169 -26.18 -27.12 5.00
CA LYS A 169 -26.77 -26.75 6.30
C LYS A 169 -25.82 -27.04 7.46
N GLU A 170 -25.16 -28.20 7.48
CA GLU A 170 -24.21 -28.56 8.54
C GLU A 170 -22.93 -27.70 8.53
N LYS A 171 -22.40 -27.43 7.33
CA LYS A 171 -21.12 -26.74 7.12
C LYS A 171 -21.24 -25.22 7.17
N PHE A 172 -22.29 -24.67 6.57
CA PHE A 172 -22.48 -23.22 6.39
C PHE A 172 -23.79 -22.70 6.99
N GLY A 173 -24.75 -23.59 7.26
CA GLY A 173 -26.07 -23.23 7.77
C GLY A 173 -26.17 -23.14 9.29
N ARG A 174 -25.08 -23.31 10.03
CA ARG A 174 -25.08 -23.02 11.47
C ARG A 174 -25.40 -21.54 11.65
N ARG A 175 -26.47 -21.25 12.39
CA ARG A 175 -26.92 -19.89 12.71
C ARG A 175 -27.03 -19.75 14.21
N GLY A 176 -27.03 -18.51 14.69
CA GLY A 176 -27.11 -18.24 16.12
C GLY A 176 -25.96 -18.92 16.86
N GLU A 177 -26.25 -19.44 18.05
CA GLU A 177 -25.25 -20.00 18.98
C GLU A 177 -24.42 -21.15 18.45
N GLN A 178 -24.93 -21.85 17.44
CA GLN A 178 -24.24 -22.98 16.85
C GLN A 178 -23.13 -22.53 15.87
N HIS A 179 -23.11 -21.26 15.47
CA HIS A 179 -22.07 -20.72 14.60
C HIS A 179 -20.86 -20.24 15.43
N GLY A 180 -19.65 -20.72 15.10
CA GLY A 180 -18.44 -20.39 15.88
C GLY A 180 -18.06 -18.90 15.90
N LEU A 181 -18.61 -18.09 14.98
CA LEU A 181 -18.48 -16.62 14.98
C LEU A 181 -19.67 -15.89 15.64
N TRP A 182 -20.63 -16.62 16.22
CA TRP A 182 -21.76 -15.99 16.88
C TRP A 182 -21.33 -15.38 18.22
N LYS A 183 -21.43 -14.06 18.28
CA LYS A 183 -21.14 -13.25 19.48
C LYS A 183 -22.43 -12.87 20.18
N GLY A 184 -23.27 -13.85 20.55
CA GLY A 184 -24.47 -13.61 21.36
C GLY A 184 -25.60 -12.80 20.69
N GLY A 185 -25.71 -12.81 19.36
CA GLY A 185 -26.79 -12.08 18.66
C GLY A 185 -26.61 -10.56 18.55
N ILE A 186 -25.44 -10.03 18.90
CA ILE A 186 -25.14 -8.59 18.88
C ILE A 186 -25.11 -8.01 17.45
N ALA A 187 -24.66 -8.78 16.46
CA ALA A 187 -24.67 -8.36 15.06
C ALA A 187 -26.10 -8.07 14.55
N PRO A 188 -27.12 -8.92 14.84
CA PRO A 188 -28.52 -8.59 14.63
C PRO A 188 -28.96 -7.25 15.24
N ILE A 189 -28.58 -6.95 16.49
CA ILE A 189 -28.95 -5.69 17.17
C ILE A 189 -28.33 -4.49 16.46
N ARG A 190 -27.00 -4.51 16.23
CA ARG A 190 -26.31 -3.40 15.56
C ARG A 190 -26.88 -3.13 14.15
N ASN A 191 -27.24 -4.18 13.42
CA ASN A 191 -27.87 -4.04 12.10
C ASN A 191 -29.30 -3.50 12.20
N ALA A 192 -30.10 -3.96 13.18
CA ALA A 192 -31.44 -3.44 13.41
C ALA A 192 -31.42 -1.94 13.76
N VAL A 193 -30.51 -1.52 14.65
CA VAL A 193 -30.31 -0.11 15.00
C VAL A 193 -29.90 0.71 13.77
N ARG A 194 -28.90 0.26 12.99
CA ARG A 194 -28.48 0.96 11.77
C ARG A 194 -29.61 1.10 10.74
N ASN A 195 -30.41 0.05 10.55
CA ASN A 195 -31.54 0.08 9.64
C ASN A 195 -32.60 1.11 10.08
N ARG A 196 -32.87 1.22 11.39
CA ARG A 196 -33.78 2.23 11.94
C ARG A 196 -33.23 3.65 11.84
N LEU A 197 -31.90 3.82 11.88
CA LEU A 197 -31.21 5.11 11.72
C LEU A 197 -30.94 5.49 10.24
N ALA A 198 -31.47 4.74 9.27
CA ALA A 198 -31.21 4.98 7.84
C ALA A 198 -31.75 6.33 7.35
N SER A 199 -32.87 6.81 7.91
CA SER A 199 -33.43 8.13 7.59
C SER A 199 -32.47 9.26 7.94
N ILE A 200 -31.87 9.24 9.14
CA ILE A 200 -30.92 10.25 9.60
C ILE A 200 -29.63 10.18 8.78
N SER A 201 -29.20 8.98 8.40
CA SER A 201 -28.07 8.82 7.48
C SER A 201 -28.35 9.53 6.15
N TYR A 202 -29.56 9.38 5.61
CA TYR A 202 -29.95 10.08 4.39
C TYR A 202 -30.06 11.61 4.57
N GLU A 203 -30.54 12.08 5.72
CA GLU A 203 -30.54 13.51 6.07
C GLU A 203 -29.12 14.08 6.14
N ARG A 204 -28.16 13.33 6.71
CA ARG A 204 -26.75 13.73 6.70
C ARG A 204 -26.22 13.84 5.26
N MET A 205 -26.50 12.86 4.41
CA MET A 205 -26.08 12.92 3.00
C MET A 205 -26.66 14.13 2.28
N LYS A 206 -27.92 14.48 2.54
CA LYS A 206 -28.56 15.70 1.99
C LYS A 206 -27.87 16.97 2.48
N LYS A 207 -27.57 17.08 3.78
CA LYS A 207 -26.85 18.22 4.38
C LYS A 207 -25.48 18.41 3.72
N ASP A 208 -24.83 17.31 3.34
CA ASP A 208 -23.52 17.28 2.68
C ASP A 208 -23.58 17.41 1.14
N ASP A 209 -24.74 17.68 0.54
CA ASP A 209 -24.98 17.64 -0.91
C ASP A 209 -24.40 16.38 -1.58
N PHE A 210 -24.55 15.23 -0.91
CA PHE A 210 -24.02 13.93 -1.33
C PHE A 210 -22.51 13.96 -1.63
N THR A 211 -21.76 14.84 -0.97
CA THR A 211 -20.33 15.04 -1.19
C THR A 211 -19.54 14.42 -0.04
N CYS A 212 -18.50 13.66 -0.36
CA CYS A 212 -17.58 13.13 0.64
C CYS A 212 -16.96 14.30 1.42
N GLN A 213 -17.12 14.33 2.74
CA GLN A 213 -16.62 15.42 3.57
C GLN A 213 -15.11 15.35 3.83
N GLU A 214 -14.49 14.20 3.58
CA GLU A 214 -13.04 14.02 3.69
C GLU A 214 -12.35 14.46 2.40
N CYS A 215 -12.68 13.80 1.29
CA CYS A 215 -11.99 14.05 0.03
C CYS A 215 -12.72 15.03 -0.87
N GLY A 216 -14.01 15.34 -0.70
CA GLY A 216 -14.76 16.27 -1.57
C GLY A 216 -15.36 15.68 -2.84
N VAL A 217 -15.22 14.37 -3.09
CA VAL A 217 -15.78 13.74 -4.31
C VAL A 217 -17.30 13.63 -4.20
N ARG A 218 -18.01 14.05 -5.25
CA ARG A 218 -19.47 13.87 -5.37
C ARG A 218 -19.85 12.54 -6.04
N ALA A 219 -19.09 12.11 -7.03
CA ALA A 219 -19.34 10.86 -7.77
C ALA A 219 -19.20 9.60 -6.91
N GLY A 220 -19.91 8.53 -7.29
CA GLY A 220 -19.86 7.21 -6.64
C GLY A 220 -20.72 7.08 -5.37
N THR A 221 -20.78 5.86 -4.84
CA THR A 221 -21.56 5.54 -3.63
C THR A 221 -21.03 6.30 -2.41
N LYS A 222 -21.96 6.80 -1.60
CA LYS A 222 -21.67 7.48 -0.33
C LYS A 222 -22.12 6.61 0.83
N ASN A 223 -21.31 6.58 1.88
CA ASN A 223 -21.59 5.91 3.13
C ASN A 223 -21.57 6.95 4.25
N VAL A 224 -22.50 6.85 5.18
CA VAL A 224 -22.47 7.68 6.39
C VAL A 224 -21.80 6.90 7.50
N HIS A 225 -20.85 7.55 8.15
CA HIS A 225 -20.09 7.01 9.27
C HIS A 225 -20.35 7.82 10.53
N HIS A 226 -20.36 7.18 11.69
CA HIS A 226 -20.35 7.87 12.98
C HIS A 226 -18.94 8.36 13.32
N LYS A 227 -18.77 9.60 13.78
CA LYS A 227 -17.46 10.16 14.15
C LYS A 227 -16.87 9.44 15.36
N ARG A 228 -17.72 9.11 16.34
CA ARG A 228 -17.42 8.14 17.40
C ARG A 228 -17.75 6.72 16.91
N ALA A 229 -16.99 5.72 17.33
CA ALA A 229 -17.21 4.35 16.86
C ALA A 229 -18.60 3.84 17.30
N PHE A 230 -19.42 3.42 16.33
CA PHE A 230 -20.78 2.93 16.56
C PHE A 230 -20.83 1.79 17.60
N ALA A 231 -19.80 0.92 17.61
CA ALA A 231 -19.72 -0.19 18.55
C ALA A 231 -19.53 0.29 20.00
N GLU A 232 -18.69 1.30 20.22
CA GLU A 232 -18.42 1.85 21.56
C GLU A 232 -19.68 2.48 22.14
N ILE A 233 -20.42 3.25 21.34
CA ILE A 233 -21.66 3.87 21.80
C ILE A 233 -22.70 2.81 22.18
N ILE A 234 -22.86 1.75 21.38
CA ILE A 234 -23.79 0.66 21.70
C ILE A 234 -23.37 -0.06 23.00
N ASP A 235 -22.07 -0.28 23.19
CA ASP A 235 -21.56 -0.96 24.38
C ASP A 235 -21.72 -0.07 25.65
N GLU A 236 -21.58 1.26 25.53
CA GLU A 236 -21.92 2.24 26.58
C GLU A 236 -23.41 2.18 26.96
N ILE A 237 -24.32 2.31 25.98
CA ILE A 237 -25.77 2.25 26.21
C ILE A 237 -26.15 0.92 26.88
N ARG A 238 -25.50 -0.18 26.49
CA ARG A 238 -25.71 -1.48 27.13
C ARG A 238 -25.25 -1.49 28.58
N SER A 239 -24.10 -0.89 28.90
CA SER A 239 -23.61 -0.80 30.27
C SER A 239 -24.50 0.04 31.18
N GLU A 240 -25.19 1.04 30.60
CA GLU A 240 -26.17 1.90 31.29
C GLU A 240 -27.53 1.20 31.50
N ASN A 241 -27.78 0.09 30.80
CA ASN A 241 -29.04 -0.67 30.87
C ASN A 241 -28.77 -2.14 31.24
N PRO A 242 -28.16 -2.43 32.41
CA PRO A 242 -27.74 -3.78 32.79
C PRO A 242 -28.92 -4.74 33.02
N ASP A 243 -30.11 -4.21 33.29
CA ASP A 243 -31.32 -5.00 33.57
C ASP A 243 -31.93 -5.65 32.33
N LEU A 244 -31.54 -5.21 31.11
CA LEU A 244 -32.07 -5.75 29.86
C LEU A 244 -31.32 -7.03 29.44
N ASN A 245 -32.04 -8.14 29.38
CA ASN A 245 -31.49 -9.38 28.88
C ASN A 245 -31.67 -9.49 27.37
N ILE A 246 -30.66 -9.10 26.59
CA ILE A 246 -30.68 -9.12 25.12
C ILE A 246 -30.87 -10.52 24.49
N GLN A 247 -30.88 -11.60 25.28
CA GLN A 247 -31.27 -12.93 24.81
C GLN A 247 -32.80 -13.12 24.75
N LEU A 248 -33.56 -12.31 25.49
CA LEU A 248 -35.02 -12.25 25.40
C LEU A 248 -35.40 -11.28 24.28
N GLU A 249 -36.29 -11.70 23.40
CA GLU A 249 -36.65 -10.90 22.22
C GLU A 249 -37.34 -9.58 22.60
N GLU A 250 -38.12 -9.55 23.69
CA GLU A 250 -38.77 -8.34 24.22
C GLU A 250 -37.75 -7.31 24.71
N ASP A 251 -36.81 -7.72 25.56
CA ASP A 251 -35.73 -6.85 26.07
C ASP A 251 -34.80 -6.39 24.95
N LYS A 252 -34.54 -7.25 23.97
CA LYS A 252 -33.75 -6.92 22.79
C LYS A 252 -34.41 -5.83 21.95
N GLU A 253 -35.72 -5.91 21.73
CA GLU A 253 -36.47 -4.89 20.99
C GLU A 253 -36.47 -3.56 21.77
N LYS A 254 -36.72 -3.61 23.08
CA LYS A 254 -36.62 -2.44 23.97
C LYS A 254 -35.23 -1.79 23.94
N PHE A 255 -34.17 -2.61 23.93
CA PHE A 255 -32.80 -2.11 23.80
C PHE A 255 -32.55 -1.42 22.45
N ILE A 256 -33.09 -1.95 21.36
CA ILE A 256 -33.00 -1.32 20.03
C ILE A 256 -33.72 0.04 20.05
N GLU A 257 -34.90 0.15 20.66
CA GLU A 257 -35.62 1.41 20.79
C GLU A 257 -34.81 2.46 21.57
N ILE A 258 -34.19 2.07 22.68
CA ILE A 258 -33.29 2.94 23.45
C ILE A 258 -32.13 3.41 22.57
N CYS A 259 -31.49 2.52 21.82
CA CYS A 259 -30.37 2.89 20.93
C CYS A 259 -30.79 3.87 19.83
N VAL A 260 -31.99 3.72 19.26
CA VAL A 260 -32.49 4.61 18.19
C VAL A 260 -32.86 5.99 18.74
N ALA A 261 -33.34 6.06 19.98
CA ALA A 261 -33.66 7.32 20.65
C ALA A 261 -32.42 8.04 21.21
N ASP A 262 -31.29 7.35 21.37
CA ASP A 262 -30.08 7.92 21.97
C ASP A 262 -29.40 8.93 21.03
N ASN A 263 -29.21 10.15 21.53
CA ASN A 263 -28.57 11.25 20.78
C ASN A 263 -27.15 10.90 20.32
N ARG A 264 -26.41 10.05 21.03
CA ARG A 264 -25.06 9.63 20.58
C ARG A 264 -25.11 8.89 19.25
N LEU A 265 -26.22 8.21 18.93
CA LEU A 265 -26.40 7.48 17.66
C LEU A 265 -27.23 8.24 16.62
N ASN A 266 -28.18 9.07 17.08
CA ASN A 266 -29.16 9.78 16.26
C ASN A 266 -28.78 11.25 15.97
N ASP A 267 -27.76 11.81 16.62
CA ASP A 267 -27.30 13.16 16.29
C ASP A 267 -26.65 13.23 14.90
N ILE A 268 -27.27 14.00 14.00
CA ILE A 268 -26.80 14.24 12.63
C ILE A 268 -25.39 14.85 12.58
N ASP A 269 -24.99 15.57 13.62
CA ASP A 269 -23.65 16.18 13.70
C ASP A 269 -22.58 15.21 14.19
N ASN A 270 -22.98 14.05 14.76
CA ASN A 270 -22.09 12.91 14.98
C ASN A 270 -21.90 12.05 13.71
N LEU A 271 -22.56 12.39 12.60
CA LEU A 271 -22.43 11.69 11.33
C LEU A 271 -21.52 12.43 10.34
N ILE A 272 -20.88 11.70 9.45
CA ILE A 272 -20.07 12.23 8.35
C ILE A 272 -20.31 11.42 7.06
N THR A 273 -20.57 12.10 5.94
CA THR A 273 -20.70 11.45 4.63
C THR A 273 -19.33 11.23 4.02
N LEU A 274 -19.03 9.99 3.62
CA LEU A 274 -17.74 9.59 3.04
C LEU A 274 -17.96 8.80 1.75
N CYS A 275 -17.01 8.88 0.80
CA CYS A 275 -16.95 7.92 -0.30
C CYS A 275 -16.47 6.56 0.20
N GLU A 276 -16.65 5.51 -0.60
CA GLU A 276 -16.23 4.15 -0.27
C GLU A 276 -14.76 4.06 0.17
N GLN A 277 -13.84 4.72 -0.54
CA GLN A 277 -12.41 4.72 -0.22
C GLN A 277 -12.10 5.44 1.10
N CYS A 278 -12.64 6.64 1.32
CA CYS A 278 -12.45 7.37 2.58
C CYS A 278 -13.06 6.62 3.76
N HIS A 279 -14.22 5.99 3.55
CA HIS A 279 -14.84 5.15 4.56
C HIS A 279 -13.96 3.93 4.89
N HIS A 280 -13.42 3.25 3.87
CA HIS A 280 -12.50 2.14 4.08
C HIS A 280 -11.26 2.53 4.88
N ASN A 281 -10.68 3.70 4.57
CA ASN A 281 -9.51 4.23 5.27
C ASN A 281 -9.70 4.42 6.79
N LEU A 282 -10.94 4.61 7.26
CA LEU A 282 -11.23 4.69 8.69
C LEU A 282 -11.22 3.32 9.40
N HIS A 283 -11.31 2.22 8.64
CA HIS A 283 -11.38 0.85 9.17
C HIS A 283 -10.13 0.02 8.87
N THR A 284 -9.08 0.61 8.28
CA THR A 284 -7.84 -0.08 7.94
C THR A 284 -6.64 0.59 8.60
N ASP A 285 -5.68 -0.21 9.08
CA ASP A 285 -4.40 0.27 9.60
C ASP A 285 -3.46 0.76 8.47
N SER A 286 -3.84 0.54 7.20
CA SER A 286 -3.07 0.92 6.01
C SER A 286 -3.94 1.77 5.07
N PRO A 287 -4.18 3.05 5.41
CA PRO A 287 -5.01 3.94 4.61
C PRO A 287 -4.37 4.22 3.25
N VAL A 288 -5.19 4.22 2.19
CA VAL A 288 -4.75 4.61 0.84
C VAL A 288 -4.91 6.12 0.71
N ALA A 289 -3.86 6.82 0.27
CA ALA A 289 -3.95 8.26 0.04
C ALA A 289 -5.08 8.57 -0.97
N VAL A 290 -6.09 9.32 -0.52
CA VAL A 290 -7.19 9.75 -1.39
C VAL A 290 -6.81 11.10 -1.99
N THR A 291 -6.24 11.08 -3.19
CA THR A 291 -6.04 12.29 -3.97
C THR A 291 -7.37 12.68 -4.61
N ASN A 292 -8.10 13.63 -4.02
CA ASN A 292 -9.22 14.21 -4.76
C ASN A 292 -8.69 15.19 -5.81
N TYR A 293 -8.68 14.73 -7.05
CA TYR A 293 -8.39 15.55 -8.21
C TYR A 293 -9.26 16.82 -8.22
N ASP A 294 -10.52 16.79 -7.77
CA ASP A 294 -11.40 17.95 -7.78
C ASP A 294 -11.02 19.00 -6.71
N ILE A 295 -10.59 18.59 -5.50
CA ILE A 295 -10.10 19.54 -4.49
C ILE A 295 -8.77 20.14 -4.93
N LEU A 296 -7.84 19.31 -5.39
CA LEU A 296 -6.56 19.80 -5.91
C LEU A 296 -6.83 20.73 -7.10
N GLU A 297 -7.79 20.39 -7.95
CA GLU A 297 -8.20 21.17 -9.10
C GLU A 297 -8.78 22.52 -8.74
N LYS A 298 -9.70 22.56 -7.77
CA LYS A 298 -10.22 23.80 -7.23
C LYS A 298 -9.10 24.66 -6.63
N ARG A 299 -8.24 24.09 -5.78
CA ARG A 299 -7.16 24.83 -5.10
C ARG A 299 -6.21 25.51 -6.07
N TRP A 300 -5.76 24.81 -7.11
CA TRP A 300 -4.85 25.45 -8.07
C TRP A 300 -5.57 26.45 -8.98
N ARG A 301 -6.84 26.25 -9.31
CA ARG A 301 -7.65 27.22 -10.07
C ARG A 301 -7.86 28.51 -9.29
N ASP A 302 -8.24 28.40 -8.01
CA ASP A 302 -8.35 29.53 -7.10
C ASP A 302 -7.01 30.28 -7.01
N TYR A 303 -5.90 29.55 -6.86
CA TYR A 303 -4.56 30.13 -6.87
C TYR A 303 -4.22 30.86 -8.18
N VAL A 304 -4.56 30.29 -9.34
CA VAL A 304 -4.36 30.95 -10.64
C VAL A 304 -5.19 32.23 -10.73
N ASN A 305 -6.46 32.20 -10.34
CA ASN A 305 -7.34 33.38 -10.34
C ASN A 305 -6.77 34.53 -9.50
N GLU A 306 -6.14 34.22 -8.38
CA GLU A 306 -5.55 35.23 -7.49
C GLU A 306 -4.18 35.77 -7.94
N ASN A 307 -3.46 35.01 -8.78
CA ASN A 307 -2.03 35.23 -9.05
C ASN A 307 -1.63 35.34 -10.53
N HIS A 308 -2.55 35.14 -11.47
CA HIS A 308 -2.21 35.12 -12.91
C HIS A 308 -1.55 36.41 -13.43
N PHE A 309 -1.77 37.56 -12.76
CA PHE A 309 -1.10 38.83 -13.06
C PHE A 309 0.23 39.06 -12.35
N LYS A 310 0.56 38.28 -11.33
CA LYS A 310 1.69 38.54 -10.42
C LYS A 310 2.94 37.76 -10.79
N MET A 311 2.80 36.69 -11.56
CA MET A 311 3.88 35.73 -11.83
C MET A 311 3.69 35.01 -13.17
N SER A 312 4.77 34.44 -13.68
CA SER A 312 4.79 33.66 -14.91
C SER A 312 4.15 32.27 -14.74
N ILE A 313 3.88 31.57 -15.85
CA ILE A 313 3.35 30.19 -15.82
C ILE A 313 4.35 29.22 -15.17
N SER A 314 5.65 29.40 -15.45
CA SER A 314 6.71 28.61 -14.81
C SER A 314 6.78 28.80 -13.29
N GLU A 315 6.60 30.03 -12.80
CA GLU A 315 6.55 30.33 -11.36
C GLU A 315 5.28 29.74 -10.73
N MET A 316 4.10 29.98 -11.30
CA MET A 316 2.83 29.38 -10.82
C MET A 316 2.92 27.85 -10.74
N THR A 317 3.55 27.22 -11.73
CA THR A 317 3.67 25.75 -11.75
C THR A 317 4.45 25.23 -10.53
N LYS A 318 5.52 25.93 -10.11
CA LYS A 318 6.33 25.55 -8.94
C LYS A 318 5.56 25.75 -7.64
N GLU A 319 4.94 26.90 -7.47
CA GLU A 319 4.15 27.23 -6.28
C GLU A 319 2.97 26.26 -6.09
N ILE A 320 2.28 25.93 -7.18
CA ILE A 320 1.19 24.95 -7.14
C ILE A 320 1.71 23.54 -6.80
N GLU A 321 2.88 23.15 -7.30
CA GLU A 321 3.50 21.86 -6.95
C GLU A 321 3.79 21.77 -5.44
N GLU A 322 4.24 22.87 -4.82
CA GLU A 322 4.44 22.96 -3.37
C GLU A 322 3.12 22.89 -2.59
N ILE A 323 2.07 23.57 -3.06
CA ILE A 323 0.74 23.59 -2.40
C ILE A 323 0.03 22.24 -2.52
N SER A 324 0.08 21.62 -3.69
CA SER A 324 -0.70 20.43 -4.02
C SER A 324 0.04 19.11 -3.79
N GLY A 325 1.37 19.17 -3.60
CA GLY A 325 2.24 17.99 -3.59
C GLY A 325 2.28 17.25 -4.93
N SER A 326 1.75 17.87 -6.00
CA SER A 326 1.61 17.25 -7.31
C SER A 326 1.99 18.22 -8.43
N ARG A 327 2.88 17.80 -9.30
CA ARG A 327 3.34 18.61 -10.43
C ARG A 327 2.22 18.84 -11.45
N ILE A 328 1.73 20.07 -11.55
CA ILE A 328 0.81 20.47 -12.62
C ILE A 328 1.59 20.78 -13.88
N ARG A 329 1.10 20.33 -15.04
CA ARG A 329 1.75 20.64 -16.31
C ARG A 329 1.31 22.03 -16.77
N SER A 330 2.26 22.86 -17.18
CA SER A 330 2.04 24.27 -17.57
C SER A 330 0.93 24.46 -18.61
N TYR A 331 0.72 23.51 -19.53
CA TYR A 331 -0.37 23.61 -20.51
C TYR A 331 -1.76 23.56 -19.88
N ARG A 332 -1.94 22.94 -18.70
CA ARG A 332 -3.23 22.93 -18.00
C ARG A 332 -3.55 24.32 -17.46
N LEU A 333 -2.55 25.03 -16.92
CA LEU A 333 -2.70 26.41 -16.45
C LEU A 333 -3.06 27.32 -17.63
N ILE A 334 -2.33 27.21 -18.74
CA ILE A 334 -2.58 28.00 -19.96
C ILE A 334 -3.99 27.73 -20.52
N ALA A 335 -4.38 26.45 -20.63
CA ALA A 335 -5.71 26.09 -21.13
C ALA A 335 -6.83 26.62 -20.22
N TYR A 336 -6.64 26.60 -18.90
CA TYR A 336 -7.58 27.17 -17.94
C TYR A 336 -7.68 28.69 -18.08
N MET A 337 -6.55 29.38 -18.11
CA MET A 337 -6.53 30.83 -18.29
C MET A 337 -7.22 31.25 -19.59
N GLN A 338 -6.99 30.52 -20.68
CA GLN A 338 -7.69 30.78 -21.95
C GLN A 338 -9.20 30.52 -21.85
N ALA A 339 -9.62 29.44 -21.18
CA ALA A 339 -11.04 29.10 -21.02
C ALA A 339 -11.80 30.14 -20.18
N GLU A 340 -11.16 30.69 -19.14
CA GLU A 340 -11.73 31.71 -18.26
C GLU A 340 -11.42 33.16 -18.72
N ASN A 341 -10.78 33.32 -19.89
CA ASN A 341 -10.35 34.60 -20.45
C ASN A 341 -9.49 35.44 -19.47
N LEU A 342 -8.61 34.78 -18.72
CA LEU A 342 -7.65 35.40 -17.83
C LEU A 342 -6.43 35.89 -18.62
N GLN A 343 -6.05 37.14 -18.38
CA GLN A 343 -4.85 37.74 -18.97
C GLN A 343 -3.56 37.15 -18.39
N PHE A 344 -2.51 37.09 -19.19
CA PHE A 344 -1.19 36.70 -18.73
C PHE A 344 -0.47 37.86 -18.04
N SER A 345 0.44 37.58 -17.11
CA SER A 345 1.21 38.63 -16.42
C SER A 345 2.08 39.48 -17.34
N TYR A 346 2.52 38.99 -18.51
CA TYR A 346 3.19 39.84 -19.50
C TYR A 346 2.25 40.87 -20.16
N GLU A 347 0.93 40.73 -20.02
CA GLU A 347 -0.05 41.74 -20.46
C GLU A 347 -0.28 42.81 -19.37
N ASN A 348 0.43 42.73 -18.23
CA ASN A 348 0.48 43.77 -17.23
C ASN A 348 1.76 44.61 -17.40
N LYS A 349 1.62 45.91 -17.66
CA LYS A 349 2.75 46.83 -17.89
C LYS A 349 3.78 46.81 -16.76
N ALA A 350 3.35 46.91 -15.50
CA ALA A 350 4.25 46.99 -14.36
C ALA A 350 5.04 45.68 -14.14
N TRP A 351 4.38 44.53 -14.35
CA TRP A 351 5.05 43.24 -14.28
C TRP A 351 6.06 43.10 -15.43
N LEU A 352 5.67 43.44 -16.66
CA LEU A 352 6.52 43.30 -17.84
C LEU A 352 7.75 44.21 -17.77
N GLU A 353 7.59 45.45 -17.32
CA GLU A 353 8.71 46.38 -17.10
C GLU A 353 9.75 45.79 -16.15
N LYS A 354 9.31 45.32 -14.97
CA LYS A 354 10.17 44.67 -13.97
C LYS A 354 10.82 43.38 -14.49
N ALA A 355 10.12 42.61 -15.33
CA ALA A 355 10.66 41.40 -15.93
C ALA A 355 11.77 41.73 -16.95
N LEU A 356 11.57 42.76 -17.77
CA LEU A 356 12.52 43.21 -18.81
C LEU A 356 13.82 43.79 -18.23
N GLU A 357 13.82 44.28 -16.98
CA GLU A 357 15.05 44.67 -16.28
C GLU A 357 16.04 43.51 -16.11
N LYS A 358 15.53 42.26 -16.07
CA LYS A 358 16.31 41.06 -15.69
C LYS A 358 16.36 40.00 -16.77
N LYS A 359 15.41 40.01 -17.70
CA LYS A 359 15.17 38.91 -18.64
C LYS A 359 14.94 39.47 -20.05
N THR A 360 15.45 38.76 -21.06
CA THR A 360 15.13 39.08 -22.46
C THR A 360 13.71 38.67 -22.82
N CYS A 361 13.12 39.26 -23.86
CA CYS A 361 11.80 38.86 -24.37
C CYS A 361 11.73 37.36 -24.68
N SER A 362 12.81 36.78 -25.23
CA SER A 362 12.92 35.34 -25.49
C SER A 362 12.94 34.50 -24.21
N TYR A 363 13.55 34.99 -23.13
CA TYR A 363 13.50 34.32 -21.84
C TYR A 363 12.09 34.37 -21.25
N ILE A 364 11.47 35.54 -21.23
CA ILE A 364 10.10 35.74 -20.75
C ILE A 364 9.14 34.82 -21.53
N ALA A 365 9.22 34.80 -22.87
CA ALA A 365 8.39 33.95 -23.72
C ALA A 365 8.49 32.45 -23.36
N ARG A 366 9.67 31.96 -22.96
CA ARG A 366 9.83 30.57 -22.48
C ARG A 366 9.10 30.31 -21.18
N GLU A 367 8.99 31.29 -20.28
CA GLU A 367 8.26 31.15 -19.01
C GLU A 367 6.73 31.07 -19.18
N PHE A 368 6.21 31.49 -20.33
CA PHE A 368 4.80 31.36 -20.72
C PHE A 368 4.57 30.29 -21.78
N SER A 369 5.61 29.55 -22.17
CA SER A 369 5.50 28.50 -23.17
C SER A 369 5.27 27.13 -22.53
N SER A 370 4.53 26.28 -23.23
CA SER A 370 4.38 24.85 -22.95
C SER A 370 4.51 24.07 -24.25
N TYR A 371 4.52 22.74 -24.17
CA TYR A 371 4.58 21.91 -25.37
C TYR A 371 3.33 22.05 -26.27
N LYS A 372 2.17 22.42 -25.72
CA LYS A 372 0.91 22.63 -26.48
C LYS A 372 0.69 24.08 -26.89
N PHE A 373 1.19 25.02 -26.11
CA PHE A 373 0.94 26.45 -26.29
C PHE A 373 2.28 27.17 -26.33
N ARG A 374 2.66 27.68 -27.51
CA ARG A 374 3.89 28.44 -27.68
C ARG A 374 3.60 29.91 -27.52
N THR A 375 4.35 30.56 -26.63
CA THR A 375 4.44 32.02 -26.56
C THR A 375 5.73 32.41 -27.25
N TYR A 376 5.63 33.26 -28.26
CA TYR A 376 6.77 33.70 -29.06
C TYR A 376 7.37 34.99 -28.50
N ALA A 377 8.68 35.16 -28.66
CA ALA A 377 9.37 36.39 -28.26
C ALA A 377 8.79 37.64 -28.95
N SER A 378 8.27 37.49 -30.18
CA SER A 378 7.57 38.56 -30.90
C SER A 378 6.32 39.06 -30.17
N GLN A 379 5.55 38.18 -29.54
CA GLN A 379 4.34 38.57 -28.80
C GLN A 379 4.70 39.37 -27.54
N ILE A 380 5.78 38.99 -26.85
CA ILE A 380 6.29 39.75 -25.69
C ILE A 380 6.79 41.12 -26.14
N ARG A 381 7.50 41.19 -27.28
CA ARG A 381 7.98 42.47 -27.86
C ARG A 381 6.82 43.38 -28.26
N GLU A 382 5.81 42.85 -28.93
CA GLU A 382 4.62 43.59 -29.33
C GLU A 382 3.96 44.24 -28.11
N LYS A 383 3.73 43.48 -27.03
CA LYS A 383 3.19 44.02 -25.77
C LYS A 383 4.11 45.04 -25.09
N ALA A 384 5.42 44.80 -25.09
CA ALA A 384 6.39 45.75 -24.54
C ALA A 384 6.40 47.07 -25.32
N PHE A 385 6.28 47.01 -26.64
CA PHE A 385 6.19 48.16 -27.53
C PHE A 385 4.87 48.92 -27.31
N GLU A 386 3.73 48.21 -27.25
CA GLU A 386 2.43 48.79 -26.91
C GLU A 386 2.47 49.57 -25.58
N PHE A 387 3.24 49.10 -24.60
CA PHE A 387 3.41 49.77 -23.31
C PHE A 387 4.46 50.89 -23.29
N GLY A 388 5.20 51.09 -24.38
CA GLY A 388 6.30 52.05 -24.48
C GLY A 388 7.52 51.66 -23.64
N LEU A 389 7.72 50.35 -23.38
CA LEU A 389 8.85 49.81 -22.62
C LEU A 389 10.08 49.58 -23.49
N ILE A 390 9.87 49.42 -24.81
CA ILE A 390 10.91 49.25 -25.82
C ILE A 390 10.60 50.12 -27.05
N ASP A 391 11.64 50.48 -27.80
CA ASP A 391 11.53 51.22 -29.07
C ASP A 391 11.68 50.26 -30.27
N TYR A 392 10.96 50.48 -31.36
CA TYR A 392 11.00 49.57 -32.51
C TYR A 392 12.35 49.60 -33.23
N ASP A 393 13.02 50.76 -33.25
CA ASP A 393 14.21 51.00 -34.09
C ASP A 393 15.51 50.46 -33.50
N THR A 394 15.57 50.18 -32.19
CA THR A 394 16.79 49.72 -31.51
C THR A 394 16.90 48.20 -31.37
N HIS A 395 15.90 47.44 -31.83
CA HIS A 395 15.60 46.12 -31.26
C HIS A 395 15.86 44.88 -32.14
N PHE A 396 16.51 45.00 -33.30
CA PHE A 396 16.99 43.83 -34.05
C PHE A 396 18.32 43.24 -33.53
N ASN A 397 18.95 43.86 -32.53
CA ASN A 397 20.14 43.34 -31.88
C ASN A 397 19.81 42.74 -30.51
N ASP A 398 19.18 41.56 -30.50
CA ASP A 398 18.78 40.78 -29.30
C ASP A 398 19.97 40.38 -28.36
N ASN A 399 21.19 40.88 -28.57
CA ASN A 399 22.40 40.54 -27.79
C ASN A 399 23.05 41.68 -27.02
N LYS A 400 22.64 42.94 -27.17
CA LYS A 400 23.21 44.05 -26.37
C LYS A 400 22.15 45.11 -26.14
N ASN A 401 21.63 45.19 -24.92
CA ASN A 401 21.24 46.43 -24.22
C ASN A 401 20.38 46.11 -22.99
N ILE A 402 21.03 45.65 -21.92
CA ILE A 402 20.62 46.11 -20.60
C ILE A 402 21.11 47.55 -20.54
N LYS A 403 20.23 48.51 -20.24
CA LYS A 403 20.58 49.93 -20.09
C LYS A 403 21.80 50.05 -19.16
N GLN A 404 23.00 50.23 -19.72
CA GLN A 404 24.10 50.80 -18.97
C GLN A 404 23.72 52.27 -18.81
N THR A 405 23.39 52.67 -17.58
CA THR A 405 23.42 54.08 -17.19
C THR A 405 24.74 54.68 -17.66
N PRO A 406 24.74 55.84 -18.33
CA PRO A 406 25.96 56.41 -18.89
C PRO A 406 26.91 56.76 -17.75
N ASP A 407 28.00 56.00 -17.65
CA ASP A 407 29.11 56.34 -16.78
C ASP A 407 29.85 57.52 -17.40
N LYS A 408 29.93 58.63 -16.67
CA LYS A 408 30.69 59.80 -17.10
C LYS A 408 32.14 59.52 -16.74
N ASN A 409 32.98 59.54 -17.77
CA ASN A 409 34.44 59.45 -17.77
C ASN A 409 34.97 58.04 -18.06
N GLU A 410 35.47 57.82 -19.27
CA GLU A 410 36.91 57.76 -19.48
C GLU A 410 37.22 57.77 -20.99
N VAL A 411 38.02 58.74 -21.41
CA VAL A 411 38.64 58.78 -22.72
C VAL A 411 39.86 57.88 -22.63
N LEU A 412 39.88 56.79 -23.39
CA LEU A 412 41.11 56.11 -23.75
C LEU A 412 41.04 55.73 -25.23
N GLU A 413 41.75 56.54 -26.01
CA GLU A 413 42.21 56.16 -27.34
C GLU A 413 43.04 54.88 -27.25
N THR A 414 42.88 53.99 -28.22
CA THR A 414 44.02 53.38 -28.91
C THR A 414 43.56 52.72 -30.20
N SER A 415 44.28 53.08 -31.26
CA SER A 415 44.38 52.41 -32.53
C SER A 415 45.00 51.02 -32.36
N VAL A 416 44.66 50.08 -33.25
CA VAL A 416 45.61 49.41 -34.17
C VAL A 416 44.79 48.48 -35.07
N GLU A 417 45.10 48.59 -36.36
CA GLU A 417 44.62 47.82 -37.49
C GLU A 417 44.81 46.30 -37.30
N SER A 418 43.83 45.51 -37.72
CA SER A 418 44.13 44.19 -38.28
C SER A 418 43.18 43.85 -39.42
N GLU A 419 43.81 43.63 -40.56
CA GLU A 419 43.22 43.18 -41.82
C GLU A 419 42.59 41.79 -41.62
N TYR A 420 41.34 41.63 -42.03
CA TYR A 420 40.75 40.32 -42.25
C TYR A 420 40.48 40.12 -43.73
N GLU A 421 41.24 39.19 -44.31
CA GLU A 421 41.05 38.65 -45.65
C GLU A 421 39.65 38.03 -45.79
N THR A 422 38.95 38.42 -46.84
CA THR A 422 37.73 37.78 -47.34
C THR A 422 38.02 36.36 -47.81
N THR A 423 37.53 35.36 -47.08
CA THR A 423 37.44 33.99 -47.58
C THR A 423 36.22 33.85 -48.48
N GLN A 424 36.51 33.71 -49.76
CA GLN A 424 35.58 33.37 -50.84
C GLN A 424 35.09 31.93 -50.63
N LEU A 425 33.82 31.77 -50.24
CA LEU A 425 33.18 30.44 -50.21
C LEU A 425 32.62 30.15 -51.59
N SER A 426 33.26 29.17 -52.24
CA SER A 426 32.88 28.58 -53.52
C SER A 426 31.47 28.00 -53.45
N LEU A 427 30.60 28.51 -54.33
CA LEU A 427 29.47 27.75 -54.85
C LEU A 427 30.01 26.75 -55.87
N ASP A 428 29.88 25.47 -55.55
CA ASP A 428 29.85 24.31 -56.45
C ASP A 428 29.42 23.14 -55.55
N LEU A 429 28.55 22.18 -55.85
CA LEU A 429 27.65 21.83 -56.95
C LEU A 429 26.99 20.51 -56.46
N PHE A 430 25.72 20.29 -56.84
CA PHE A 430 25.01 18.99 -56.88
C PHE A 430 24.75 18.17 -55.61
#